data_AF-A0A059KLS4-F1
#
_entry.id   AF-A0A059KLS4-F1
#
_cell.length_a   1.000
_cell.length_b   1.000
_cell.length_c   1.000
_cell.angle_alpha   90.00
_cell.angle_beta   90.00
_cell.angle_gamma   90.00
#
_symmetry.space_group_name_H-M   'P 1'
#
loop_
_entity.id
_entity.type
_entity.pdbx_description
1 polymer ?
#
loop_
_entity_poly.entity_id
_entity_poly.type
_entity_poly.pdbx_seq_one_letter_code
_entity_poly.pdbx_strand_id
1 'polypeptide(L)'
;MSRDGSSRRNDPATQAAASDLRVRSQVEIRALLRQMVQNDIPVSLGGADLPTYSTSLWAEDSEHQVLVFSADAKAEAVQRLVCAGDLTATAYLDNVKIQFDVDDLVLVNGRAGSVLNASYPREVFRFQRRSSFRVQPIGRGRAQACMAPPELAGRQLELRIIDLSYTGVALMLAEPLELFRRGQRLPNVLLELDAGTRINTGLVVSHVSRVEAIGGAYWRIGCELAGLDLVAERELQRYIDQTQRRSRLLTL
;
A
#
# COMPACT_ATOMS: atom_id res chain seq x y z
N MET A 1 -0.54 -13.21 49.23
CA MET A 1 -1.31 -13.62 48.04
C MET A 1 -2.24 -12.47 47.68
N SER A 2 -1.76 -11.54 46.85
CA SER A 2 -2.56 -10.40 46.35
C SER A 2 -2.83 -10.62 44.87
N ARG A 3 -4.11 -10.77 44.52
CA ARG A 3 -4.61 -10.76 43.14
C ARG A 3 -4.73 -9.30 42.72
N ASP A 4 -4.00 -8.90 41.67
CA ASP A 4 -4.20 -7.61 41.03
C ASP A 4 -4.84 -7.86 39.65
N GLY A 5 -6.12 -7.50 39.56
CA GLY A 5 -6.90 -7.54 38.33
C GLY A 5 -6.65 -6.25 37.56
N SER A 6 -5.74 -6.31 36.59
CA SER A 6 -5.53 -5.20 35.65
C SER A 6 -6.54 -5.27 34.51
N SER A 7 -7.62 -4.52 34.71
CA SER A 7 -8.60 -4.11 33.71
C SER A 7 -7.90 -3.46 32.51
N ARG A 8 -7.97 -4.09 31.33
CA ARG A 8 -7.54 -3.48 30.06
C ARG A 8 -8.36 -2.22 29.79
N ARG A 9 -7.72 -1.06 29.89
CA ARG A 9 -8.28 0.23 29.47
C ARG A 9 -8.48 0.21 27.96
N ASN A 10 -9.72 0.26 27.52
CA ASN A 10 -10.11 0.53 26.14
C ASN A 10 -9.98 2.04 25.90
N ASP A 11 -8.96 2.46 25.15
CA ASP A 11 -8.79 3.86 24.74
C ASP A 11 -9.77 4.20 23.60
N PRO A 12 -10.67 5.19 23.77
CA PRO A 12 -11.73 5.52 22.81
C PRO A 12 -11.22 6.19 21.52
N ALA A 13 -10.01 6.77 21.53
CA ALA A 13 -9.42 7.42 20.34
C ALA A 13 -8.98 6.41 19.26
N THR A 14 -8.55 5.21 19.66
CA THR A 14 -8.17 4.12 18.74
C THR A 14 -9.41 3.48 18.09
N GLN A 15 -10.54 3.45 18.81
CA GLN A 15 -11.82 2.95 18.27
C GLN A 15 -12.42 3.88 17.21
N ALA A 16 -12.27 5.21 17.34
CA ALA A 16 -12.75 6.18 16.37
C ALA A 16 -11.97 6.14 15.04
N ALA A 17 -10.65 5.91 15.08
CA ALA A 17 -9.83 5.69 13.88
C ALA A 17 -10.10 4.31 13.26
N ALA A 18 -10.39 3.29 14.08
CA ALA A 18 -10.73 1.93 13.59
C ALA A 18 -12.13 1.84 12.97
N SER A 19 -13.08 2.70 13.37
CA SER A 19 -14.43 2.72 12.77
C SER A 19 -14.47 3.27 11.35
N ASP A 20 -13.59 4.21 11.01
CA ASP A 20 -13.50 4.79 9.64
C ASP A 20 -12.85 3.81 8.64
N LEU A 21 -12.10 2.84 9.18
CA LEU A 21 -11.47 1.77 8.39
C LEU A 21 -12.37 0.56 8.22
N ARG A 22 -13.50 0.46 8.94
CA ARG A 22 -14.30 -0.76 9.06
C ARG A 22 -15.59 -0.67 8.25
N VAL A 23 -15.67 -1.46 7.19
CA VAL A 23 -16.86 -1.63 6.35
C VAL A 23 -17.72 -2.76 6.91
N ARG A 24 -18.97 -2.44 7.29
CA ARG A 24 -19.98 -3.41 7.75
C ARG A 24 -21.19 -3.54 6.82
N SER A 25 -21.29 -2.69 5.80
CA SER A 25 -22.39 -2.73 4.84
C SER A 25 -22.24 -3.96 3.93
N GLN A 26 -23.18 -4.90 4.00
CA GLN A 26 -23.19 -6.11 3.17
C GLN A 26 -23.14 -5.80 1.66
N VAL A 27 -23.78 -4.70 1.24
CA VAL A 27 -23.74 -4.23 -0.15
C VAL A 27 -22.32 -3.82 -0.56
N GLU A 28 -21.61 -3.13 0.33
CA GLU A 28 -20.25 -2.65 0.08
C GLU A 28 -19.22 -3.78 0.15
N ILE A 29 -19.35 -4.67 1.15
CA ILE A 29 -18.53 -5.89 1.27
C ILE A 29 -18.63 -6.72 -0.01
N ARG A 30 -19.85 -6.95 -0.50
CA ARG A 30 -20.09 -7.68 -1.75
C ARG A 30 -19.48 -6.98 -2.96
N ALA A 31 -19.61 -5.65 -3.06
CA ALA A 31 -19.01 -4.90 -4.15
C ALA A 31 -17.48 -5.06 -4.17
N LEU A 32 -16.82 -4.98 -3.01
CA LEU A 32 -15.38 -5.17 -2.87
C LEU A 32 -14.94 -6.59 -3.26
N LEU A 33 -15.59 -7.61 -2.72
CA LEU A 33 -15.27 -9.01 -3.00
C LEU A 33 -15.49 -9.34 -4.49
N ARG A 34 -16.56 -8.83 -5.10
CA ARG A 34 -16.79 -8.96 -6.54
C ARG A 34 -15.69 -8.32 -7.38
N GLN A 35 -15.23 -7.13 -7.00
CA GLN A 35 -14.11 -6.49 -7.67
C GLN A 35 -12.82 -7.30 -7.54
N MET A 36 -12.60 -7.96 -6.40
CA MET A 36 -11.45 -8.87 -6.22
C MET A 36 -11.54 -10.10 -7.14
N VAL A 37 -12.72 -10.71 -7.27
CA VAL A 37 -12.96 -11.84 -8.19
C VAL A 37 -12.76 -11.41 -9.65
N GLN A 38 -13.38 -10.29 -10.07
CA GLN A 38 -13.37 -9.83 -11.46
C GLN A 38 -11.97 -9.44 -11.96
N ASN A 39 -11.12 -8.92 -11.08
CA ASN A 39 -9.77 -8.47 -11.42
C ASN A 39 -8.69 -9.51 -11.07
N ASP A 40 -9.07 -10.72 -10.65
CA ASP A 40 -8.18 -11.80 -10.19
C ASP A 40 -7.10 -11.29 -9.21
N ILE A 41 -7.54 -10.50 -8.22
CA ILE A 41 -6.62 -9.85 -7.28
C ILE A 41 -5.96 -10.90 -6.39
N PRO A 42 -4.61 -10.91 -6.28
CA PRO A 42 -3.92 -11.78 -5.34
C PRO A 42 -4.33 -11.49 -3.89
N VAL A 43 -4.69 -12.55 -3.18
CA VAL A 43 -5.06 -12.55 -1.76
C VAL A 43 -4.03 -13.36 -0.98
N SER A 44 -3.49 -12.76 0.07
CA SER A 44 -2.60 -13.44 1.02
C SER A 44 -3.41 -13.90 2.22
N LEU A 45 -3.44 -15.21 2.46
CA LEU A 45 -4.02 -15.82 3.66
C LEU A 45 -2.90 -16.06 4.68
N GLY A 46 -3.11 -15.68 5.94
CA GLY A 46 -2.15 -15.92 7.00
C GLY A 46 -2.67 -15.53 8.38
N GLY A 47 -1.91 -15.87 9.41
CA GLY A 47 -2.17 -15.52 10.82
C GLY A 47 -0.85 -15.28 11.55
N ALA A 48 -0.91 -14.85 12.81
CA ALA A 48 0.25 -14.37 13.57
C ALA A 48 1.45 -15.34 13.59
N ASP A 49 1.20 -16.65 13.60
CA ASP A 49 2.22 -17.71 13.65
C ASP A 49 2.14 -18.69 12.46
N LEU A 50 1.49 -18.28 11.38
CA LEU A 50 1.21 -19.15 10.23
C LEU A 50 1.97 -18.69 8.98
N PRO A 51 2.36 -19.64 8.11
CA PRO A 51 2.90 -19.29 6.80
C PRO A 51 1.88 -18.47 6.01
N THR A 52 2.34 -17.42 5.34
CA THR A 52 1.50 -16.69 4.39
C THR A 52 1.36 -17.50 3.11
N TYR A 53 0.13 -17.75 2.68
CA TYR A 53 -0.19 -18.42 1.43
C TYR A 53 -0.83 -17.43 0.46
N SER A 54 -0.21 -17.25 -0.71
CA SER A 54 -0.76 -16.40 -1.77
C SER A 54 -1.71 -17.22 -2.65
N THR A 55 -2.94 -16.75 -2.77
CA THR A 55 -4.06 -17.33 -3.53
C THR A 55 -4.82 -16.22 -4.28
N SER A 56 -5.89 -16.53 -4.98
CA SER A 56 -6.87 -15.56 -5.47
C SER A 56 -8.29 -15.96 -5.06
N LEU A 57 -9.17 -14.96 -4.94
CA LEU A 57 -10.60 -15.20 -4.67
C LEU A 57 -11.26 -15.63 -5.98
N TRP A 58 -11.60 -16.91 -6.10
CA TRP A 58 -12.16 -17.48 -7.33
C TRP A 58 -13.64 -17.17 -7.49
N ALA A 59 -14.40 -17.21 -6.40
CA ALA A 59 -15.82 -16.87 -6.42
C ALA A 59 -16.28 -16.30 -5.07
N GLU A 60 -17.31 -15.46 -5.13
CA GLU A 60 -18.09 -15.03 -3.98
C GLU A 60 -19.53 -15.49 -4.17
N ASP A 61 -20.11 -16.14 -3.15
CA ASP A 61 -21.51 -16.50 -3.11
C ASP A 61 -22.18 -15.84 -1.91
N SER A 62 -22.77 -14.67 -2.15
CA SER A 62 -23.53 -13.94 -1.15
C SER A 62 -24.83 -14.64 -0.71
N GLU A 63 -25.41 -15.53 -1.53
CA GLU A 63 -26.67 -16.22 -1.21
C GLU A 63 -26.41 -17.36 -0.22
N HIS A 64 -25.36 -18.14 -0.48
CA HIS A 64 -24.92 -19.23 0.40
C HIS A 64 -23.94 -18.79 1.49
N GLN A 65 -23.51 -17.52 1.50
CA GLN A 65 -22.55 -16.95 2.45
C GLN A 65 -21.20 -17.69 2.44
N VAL A 66 -20.70 -18.01 1.24
CA VAL A 66 -19.44 -18.74 1.04
C VAL A 66 -18.49 -17.94 0.14
N LEU A 67 -17.22 -17.91 0.53
CA LEU A 67 -16.11 -17.48 -0.31
C LEU A 67 -15.33 -18.70 -0.78
N VAL A 68 -14.90 -18.67 -2.04
CA VAL A 68 -14.11 -19.75 -2.65
C VAL A 68 -12.77 -19.19 -3.10
N PHE A 69 -11.69 -19.69 -2.53
CA PHE A 69 -10.31 -19.35 -2.91
C PHE A 69 -9.70 -20.48 -3.74
N SER A 70 -8.85 -20.10 -4.68
CA SER A 70 -8.03 -21.07 -5.43
C SER A 70 -6.98 -21.70 -4.51
N ALA A 71 -6.76 -23.00 -4.58
CA ALA A 71 -5.77 -23.65 -3.72
C ALA A 71 -5.01 -24.77 -4.42
N ASP A 72 -3.75 -24.90 -4.04
CA ASP A 72 -2.96 -26.11 -4.31
C ASP A 72 -2.97 -26.98 -3.05
N ALA A 73 -3.70 -28.09 -3.08
CA ALA A 73 -3.80 -29.03 -1.95
C ALA A 73 -2.45 -29.64 -1.54
N LYS A 74 -1.44 -29.62 -2.42
CA LYS A 74 -0.10 -30.15 -2.11
C LYS A 74 0.78 -29.15 -1.36
N ALA A 75 0.36 -27.89 -1.25
CA ALA A 75 1.09 -26.90 -0.49
C ALA A 75 0.96 -27.17 1.02
N GLU A 76 2.10 -27.38 1.69
CA GLU A 76 2.15 -27.58 3.15
C GLU A 76 1.52 -26.40 3.91
N ALA A 77 1.66 -25.19 3.37
CA ALA A 77 1.03 -23.98 3.92
C ALA A 77 -0.50 -24.12 3.99
N VAL A 78 -1.15 -24.67 2.97
CA VAL A 78 -2.61 -24.85 2.94
C VAL A 78 -3.07 -25.79 4.05
N GLN A 79 -2.36 -26.91 4.25
CA GLN A 79 -2.67 -27.86 5.32
C GLN A 79 -2.55 -27.22 6.70
N ARG A 80 -1.52 -26.39 6.91
CA ARG A 80 -1.33 -25.66 8.17
C ARG A 80 -2.40 -24.58 8.40
N LEU A 81 -2.85 -23.92 7.34
CA LEU A 81 -3.90 -22.88 7.43
C LEU A 81 -5.26 -23.48 7.78
N VAL A 82 -5.66 -24.60 7.15
CA VAL A 82 -6.95 -25.27 7.42
C VAL A 82 -7.06 -25.73 8.88
N CYS A 83 -5.95 -26.07 9.52
CA CYS A 83 -5.92 -26.46 10.93
C CYS A 83 -5.92 -25.26 11.90
N ALA A 84 -5.83 -24.04 11.41
CA ALA A 84 -5.77 -22.84 12.24
C ALA A 84 -7.14 -22.17 12.37
N GLY A 85 -7.43 -21.64 13.57
CA GLY A 85 -8.70 -20.95 13.84
C GLY A 85 -8.68 -19.45 13.55
N ASP A 86 -7.52 -18.80 13.67
CA ASP A 86 -7.40 -17.34 13.51
C ASP A 86 -6.66 -17.01 12.21
N LEU A 87 -7.43 -16.80 11.14
CA LEU A 87 -6.91 -16.49 9.81
C LEU A 87 -7.37 -15.12 9.34
N THR A 88 -6.51 -14.47 8.58
CA THR A 88 -6.79 -13.18 7.97
C THR A 88 -6.45 -13.25 6.49
N ALA A 89 -7.38 -12.77 5.65
CA ALA A 89 -7.14 -12.49 4.25
C ALA A 89 -6.68 -11.04 4.09
N THR A 90 -5.61 -10.82 3.32
CA THR A 90 -5.13 -9.50 2.94
C THR A 90 -5.02 -9.40 1.42
N ALA A 91 -5.63 -8.38 0.83
CA ALA A 91 -5.54 -8.09 -0.60
C ALA A 91 -5.29 -6.59 -0.83
N TYR A 92 -4.85 -6.24 -2.04
CA TYR A 92 -4.69 -4.85 -2.45
C TYR A 92 -5.56 -4.56 -3.66
N LEU A 93 -6.65 -3.83 -3.45
CA LEU A 93 -7.56 -3.39 -4.50
C LEU A 93 -7.29 -1.90 -4.76
N ASP A 94 -6.85 -1.54 -5.97
CA ASP A 94 -6.51 -0.15 -6.33
C ASP A 94 -5.55 0.55 -5.35
N ASN A 95 -4.53 -0.17 -4.86
CA ASN A 95 -3.58 0.26 -3.82
C ASN A 95 -4.19 0.50 -2.42
N VAL A 96 -5.44 0.11 -2.23
CA VAL A 96 -6.11 0.08 -0.93
C VAL A 96 -5.93 -1.31 -0.33
N LYS A 97 -5.32 -1.38 0.86
CA LYS A 97 -5.23 -2.65 1.57
C LYS A 97 -6.61 -3.01 2.10
N ILE A 98 -7.14 -4.13 1.63
CA ILE A 98 -8.36 -4.77 2.11
C ILE A 98 -7.96 -5.94 2.99
N GLN A 99 -8.57 -6.05 4.16
CA GLN A 99 -8.28 -7.11 5.12
C GLN A 99 -9.57 -7.58 5.78
N PHE A 100 -9.74 -8.88 5.96
CA PHE A 100 -10.87 -9.44 6.71
C PHE A 100 -10.49 -10.76 7.35
N ASP A 101 -11.21 -11.12 8.40
CA ASP A 101 -11.02 -12.40 9.08
C ASP A 101 -11.67 -13.53 8.28
N VAL A 102 -11.01 -14.68 8.26
CA VAL A 102 -11.40 -15.85 7.48
C VAL A 102 -11.80 -16.95 8.45
N ASP A 103 -13.11 -17.16 8.55
CA ASP A 103 -13.69 -18.18 9.41
C ASP A 103 -14.06 -19.43 8.61
N ASP A 104 -14.10 -20.59 9.29
CA ASP A 104 -14.55 -21.88 8.75
C ASP A 104 -13.84 -22.30 7.44
N LEU A 105 -12.51 -22.12 7.39
CA LEU A 105 -11.73 -22.49 6.22
C LEU A 105 -11.69 -24.01 6.01
N VAL A 106 -12.22 -24.50 4.89
CA VAL A 106 -12.27 -25.93 4.55
C VAL A 106 -11.65 -26.17 3.18
N LEU A 107 -10.72 -27.12 3.10
CA LEU A 107 -10.17 -27.60 1.84
C LEU A 107 -11.12 -28.60 1.18
N VAL A 108 -11.57 -28.26 -0.02
CA VAL A 108 -12.44 -29.11 -0.85
C VAL A 108 -11.67 -29.57 -2.08
N ASN A 109 -11.52 -30.88 -2.23
CA ASN A 109 -10.85 -31.50 -3.38
C ASN A 109 -11.89 -31.89 -4.43
N GLY A 110 -11.86 -31.24 -5.59
CA GLY A 110 -12.70 -31.56 -6.75
C GLY A 110 -11.93 -32.27 -7.87
N ARG A 111 -12.66 -32.74 -8.90
CA ARG A 111 -12.04 -33.33 -10.10
C ARG A 111 -11.21 -32.33 -10.92
N ALA A 112 -11.54 -31.03 -10.84
CA ALA A 112 -10.91 -29.97 -11.61
C ALA A 112 -9.78 -29.24 -10.86
N GLY A 113 -9.58 -29.52 -9.58
CA GLY A 113 -8.65 -28.79 -8.72
C GLY A 113 -9.09 -28.80 -7.25
N SER A 114 -8.26 -28.19 -6.40
CA SER A 114 -8.56 -28.01 -4.97
C SER A 114 -8.95 -26.56 -4.72
N VAL A 115 -9.89 -26.34 -3.81
CA VAL A 115 -10.35 -25.00 -3.43
C VAL A 115 -10.46 -24.90 -1.92
N LEU A 116 -10.35 -23.69 -1.41
CA LEU A 116 -10.61 -23.39 -0.01
C LEU A 116 -11.94 -22.65 0.08
N ASN A 117 -12.90 -23.22 0.79
CA ASN A 117 -14.14 -22.56 1.13
C ASN A 117 -14.00 -21.88 2.49
N ALA A 118 -14.52 -20.68 2.62
CA ALA A 118 -14.61 -19.97 3.90
C ALA A 118 -15.97 -19.29 4.05
N SER A 119 -16.32 -18.97 5.30
CA SER A 119 -17.51 -18.19 5.61
C SER A 119 -17.41 -16.76 5.05
N TYR A 120 -18.55 -16.20 4.66
CA TYR A 120 -18.61 -14.80 4.21
C TYR A 120 -18.25 -13.84 5.35
N PRO A 121 -17.36 -12.85 5.11
CA PRO A 121 -16.91 -11.97 6.16
C PRO A 121 -18.04 -11.06 6.65
N ARG A 122 -18.20 -10.96 7.97
CA ARG A 122 -19.16 -10.03 8.60
C ARG A 122 -18.71 -8.58 8.52
N GLU A 123 -17.41 -8.38 8.34
CA GLU A 123 -16.77 -7.09 8.30
C GLU A 123 -15.52 -7.13 7.42
N VAL A 124 -15.21 -6.00 6.80
CA VAL A 124 -13.99 -5.83 6.02
C VAL A 124 -13.31 -4.55 6.47
N PHE A 125 -12.01 -4.62 6.70
CA PHE A 125 -11.17 -3.48 6.99
C PHE A 125 -10.52 -2.94 5.73
N ARG A 126 -10.76 -1.68 5.43
CA ARG A 126 -10.20 -0.93 4.33
C ARG A 126 -9.18 0.07 4.85
N PHE A 127 -7.90 -0.21 4.66
CA PHE A 127 -6.81 0.65 5.09
C PHE A 127 -6.37 1.60 3.98
N GLN A 128 -7.12 2.70 3.81
CA GLN A 128 -6.75 3.78 2.91
C GLN A 128 -5.70 4.70 3.57
N ARG A 129 -4.42 4.35 3.44
CA ARG A 129 -3.33 5.15 4.07
C ARG A 129 -3.01 6.48 3.38
N ARG A 130 -3.62 6.78 2.21
CA ARG A 130 -3.30 7.98 1.42
C ARG A 130 -4.57 8.76 1.11
N SER A 131 -4.58 10.03 1.53
CA SER A 131 -5.60 11.01 1.13
C SER A 131 -5.41 11.51 -0.30
N SER A 132 -4.20 11.33 -0.87
CA SER A 132 -3.83 11.82 -2.20
C SER A 132 -3.39 10.71 -3.18
N PHE A 133 -3.89 10.81 -4.41
CA PHE A 133 -3.47 9.94 -5.51
C PHE A 133 -2.02 10.26 -5.89
N ARG A 134 -1.24 9.21 -6.20
CA ARG A 134 0.17 9.32 -6.59
C ARG A 134 0.36 8.84 -8.01
N VAL A 135 1.15 9.59 -8.78
CA VAL A 135 1.59 9.19 -10.12
C VAL A 135 3.05 8.77 -10.08
N GLN A 136 3.40 7.85 -10.98
CA GLN A 136 4.80 7.57 -11.30
C GLN A 136 5.16 8.38 -12.55
N PRO A 137 6.25 9.16 -12.54
CA PRO A 137 6.72 9.86 -13.74
C PRO A 137 6.89 8.91 -14.93
N ILE A 138 6.32 9.28 -16.08
CA ILE A 138 6.31 8.46 -17.31
C ILE A 138 7.31 9.04 -18.31
N GLY A 139 8.21 8.20 -18.83
CA GLY A 139 9.11 8.56 -19.93
C GLY A 139 10.57 8.17 -19.68
N ARG A 140 11.42 8.38 -20.70
CA ARG A 140 12.87 8.12 -20.61
C ARG A 140 13.65 9.19 -19.84
N GLY A 141 13.06 10.38 -19.65
CA GLY A 141 13.59 11.41 -18.76
C GLY A 141 13.38 11.00 -17.31
N ARG A 142 14.46 10.90 -16.53
CA ARG A 142 14.38 10.56 -15.11
C ARG A 142 13.92 11.80 -14.36
N ALA A 143 12.65 11.85 -13.97
CA ALA A 143 12.21 12.86 -13.01
C ALA A 143 13.12 12.80 -11.78
N GLN A 144 13.63 13.95 -11.36
CA GLN A 144 14.70 14.04 -10.37
C GLN A 144 14.47 15.20 -9.41
N ALA A 145 14.93 15.02 -8.18
CA ALA A 145 15.00 16.04 -7.16
C ALA A 145 16.47 16.43 -6.96
N CYS A 146 16.75 17.70 -7.20
CA CYS A 146 18.08 18.29 -7.12
C CYS A 146 18.15 19.14 -5.85
N MET A 147 19.16 18.90 -5.02
CA MET A 147 19.37 19.65 -3.77
C MET A 147 20.87 19.75 -3.45
N ALA A 148 21.25 20.69 -2.61
CA ALA A 148 22.63 20.82 -2.12
C ALA A 148 22.64 20.75 -0.59
N PRO A 149 22.66 19.53 0.00
CA PRO A 149 22.73 19.37 1.45
C PRO A 149 24.02 20.02 2.00
N PRO A 150 23.96 20.78 3.11
CA PRO A 150 25.15 21.39 3.71
C PRO A 150 26.27 20.40 4.01
N GLU A 151 25.92 19.16 4.34
CA GLU A 151 26.84 18.06 4.68
C GLU A 151 27.68 17.60 3.48
N LEU A 152 27.28 17.94 2.25
CA LEU A 152 27.98 17.55 1.03
C LEU A 152 28.92 18.64 0.46
N ALA A 153 29.29 19.63 1.28
CA ALA A 153 30.28 20.66 0.94
C ALA A 153 30.00 21.37 -0.41
N GLY A 154 28.73 21.66 -0.68
CA GLY A 154 28.30 22.34 -1.91
C GLY A 154 28.12 21.43 -3.13
N ARG A 155 28.32 20.12 -3.01
CA ARG A 155 27.96 19.18 -4.08
C ARG A 155 26.46 19.06 -4.22
N GLN A 156 25.99 19.11 -5.47
CA GLN A 156 24.61 18.83 -5.80
C GLN A 156 24.34 17.33 -5.69
N LEU A 157 23.27 16.98 -4.98
CA LEU A 157 22.72 15.65 -4.88
C LEU A 157 21.49 15.57 -5.79
N GLU A 158 21.51 14.60 -6.69
CA GLU A 158 20.42 14.31 -7.62
C GLU A 158 19.79 12.97 -7.24
N LEU A 159 18.51 12.99 -6.86
CA LEU A 159 17.76 11.81 -6.47
C LEU A 159 16.65 11.55 -7.46
N ARG A 160 16.51 10.31 -7.91
CA ARG A 160 15.41 9.94 -8.81
C ARG A 160 14.08 10.00 -8.06
N ILE A 161 13.06 10.58 -8.69
CA ILE A 161 11.68 10.57 -8.20
C ILE A 161 11.03 9.23 -8.61
N ILE A 162 10.51 8.50 -7.62
CA ILE A 162 9.81 7.22 -7.79
C ILE A 162 8.32 7.47 -8.04
N ASP A 163 7.69 8.27 -7.17
CA ASP A 163 6.30 8.68 -7.27
C ASP A 163 6.09 10.03 -6.58
N LEU A 164 5.02 10.72 -6.96
CA LEU A 164 4.63 12.02 -6.42
C LEU A 164 3.11 12.18 -6.36
N SER A 165 2.64 12.94 -5.37
CA SER A 165 1.29 13.48 -5.27
C SER A 165 1.35 14.98 -4.99
N TYR A 166 0.19 15.62 -4.90
CA TYR A 166 0.08 17.02 -4.51
C TYR A 166 0.51 17.29 -3.06
N THR A 167 0.71 16.26 -2.23
CA THR A 167 1.16 16.41 -0.83
C THR A 167 2.57 15.90 -0.55
N GLY A 168 3.17 15.12 -1.45
CA GLY A 168 4.44 14.47 -1.15
C GLY A 168 5.13 13.83 -2.34
N VAL A 169 6.41 13.51 -2.17
CA VAL A 169 7.29 12.90 -3.17
C VAL A 169 8.06 11.74 -2.56
N ALA A 170 8.30 10.69 -3.34
CA ALA A 170 9.18 9.59 -2.96
C ALA A 170 10.45 9.64 -3.82
N LEU A 171 11.60 9.68 -3.15
CA LEU A 171 12.91 9.76 -3.76
C LEU A 171 13.65 8.41 -3.62
N MET A 172 14.46 8.10 -4.62
CA MET A 172 15.33 6.94 -4.66
C MET A 172 16.77 7.36 -4.42
N LEU A 173 17.41 6.69 -3.47
CA LEU A 173 18.81 6.83 -3.17
C LEU A 173 19.49 5.47 -3.34
N ALA A 174 20.48 5.40 -4.22
CA ALA A 174 21.15 4.13 -4.57
C ALA A 174 22.06 3.61 -3.45
N GLU A 175 22.76 4.50 -2.77
CA GLU A 175 23.72 4.16 -1.71
C GLU A 175 23.28 4.75 -0.37
N PRO A 176 23.42 4.03 0.75
CA PRO A 176 23.08 4.56 2.06
C PRO A 176 23.93 5.81 2.36
N LEU A 177 23.28 6.97 2.35
CA LEU A 177 23.82 8.20 2.88
C LEU A 177 23.10 8.47 4.20
N GLU A 178 23.84 8.65 5.30
CA GLU A 178 23.29 9.08 6.60
C GLU A 178 22.83 10.56 6.59
N LEU A 179 22.39 11.04 5.43
CA LEU A 179 21.96 12.41 5.20
C LEU A 179 20.49 12.62 5.51
N PHE A 180 19.66 11.58 5.43
CA PHE A 180 18.20 11.69 5.53
C PHE A 180 17.69 11.08 6.83
N ARG A 181 17.09 11.92 7.67
CA ARG A 181 16.48 11.52 8.95
C ARG A 181 15.02 11.92 8.98
N ARG A 182 14.18 11.08 9.58
CA ARG A 182 12.76 11.39 9.77
C ARG A 182 12.60 12.73 10.51
N GLY A 183 11.74 13.59 10.00
CA GLY A 183 11.48 14.95 10.49
C GLY A 183 12.42 16.02 9.94
N GLN A 184 13.49 15.65 9.23
CA GLN A 184 14.43 16.61 8.68
C GLN A 184 13.78 17.47 7.59
N ARG A 185 14.04 18.77 7.63
CA ARG A 185 13.63 19.72 6.60
C ARG A 185 14.76 19.91 5.60
N LEU A 186 14.44 19.75 4.33
CA LEU A 186 15.32 20.00 3.20
C LEU A 186 14.80 21.28 2.51
N PRO A 187 15.37 22.45 2.79
CA PRO A 187 14.97 23.67 2.12
C PRO A 187 15.50 23.67 0.67
N ASN A 188 14.76 24.32 -0.24
CA ASN A 188 15.19 24.58 -1.61
C ASN A 188 15.55 23.33 -2.44
N VAL A 189 14.58 22.43 -2.58
CA VAL A 189 14.69 21.27 -3.47
C VAL A 189 14.04 21.61 -4.81
N LEU A 190 14.81 21.46 -5.89
CA LEU A 190 14.31 21.62 -7.25
C LEU A 190 13.82 20.26 -7.77
N LEU A 191 12.51 20.14 -7.99
CA LEU A 191 11.89 18.99 -8.64
C LEU A 191 11.87 19.23 -10.15
N GLU A 192 12.65 18.46 -10.90
CA GLU A 192 12.63 18.45 -12.36
C GLU A 192 11.80 17.24 -12.82
N LEU A 193 10.54 17.49 -13.19
CA LEU A 193 9.55 16.44 -13.43
C LEU A 193 9.52 15.97 -14.89
N ASP A 194 9.76 16.89 -15.81
CA ASP A 194 9.93 16.65 -17.25
C ASP A 194 10.70 17.82 -17.88
N ALA A 195 10.77 17.87 -19.22
CA ALA A 195 11.49 18.92 -19.95
C ALA A 195 10.95 20.34 -19.73
N GLY A 196 9.67 20.48 -19.36
CA GLY A 196 9.01 21.78 -19.20
C GLY A 196 8.59 22.11 -17.77
N THR A 197 8.67 21.15 -16.84
CA THR A 197 8.11 21.29 -15.49
C THR A 197 9.21 21.21 -14.44
N ARG A 198 9.49 22.36 -13.81
CA ARG A 198 10.47 22.50 -12.74
C ARG A 198 9.87 23.25 -11.56
N ILE A 199 9.91 22.66 -10.37
CA ILE A 199 9.23 23.19 -9.18
C ILE A 199 10.23 23.29 -8.04
N ASN A 200 10.41 24.49 -7.49
CA ASN A 200 11.21 24.69 -6.28
C ASN A 200 10.30 24.59 -5.05
N THR A 201 10.68 23.76 -4.08
CA THR A 201 9.89 23.51 -2.86
C THR A 201 10.80 23.10 -1.70
N GLY A 202 10.33 23.28 -0.47
CA GLY A 202 10.87 22.56 0.67
C GLY A 202 10.35 21.13 0.71
N LEU A 203 11.12 20.23 1.32
CA LEU A 203 10.69 18.87 1.66
C LEU A 203 10.85 18.60 3.16
N VAL A 204 9.94 17.80 3.72
CA VAL A 204 10.09 17.24 5.08
C VAL A 204 10.17 15.73 4.98
N VAL A 205 11.24 15.12 5.47
CA VAL A 205 11.44 13.67 5.40
C VAL A 205 10.46 12.97 6.35
N SER A 206 9.51 12.20 5.82
CA SER A 206 8.51 11.47 6.62
C SER A 206 8.98 10.05 6.98
N HIS A 207 9.66 9.35 6.07
CA HIS A 207 10.22 8.01 6.33
C HIS A 207 11.39 7.69 5.40
N VAL A 208 12.29 6.82 5.88
CA VAL A 208 13.41 6.26 5.12
C VAL A 208 13.36 4.74 5.28
N SER A 209 13.31 4.01 4.18
CA SER A 209 13.17 2.54 4.20
C SER A 209 13.97 1.90 3.07
N ARG A 210 14.60 0.77 3.36
CA ARG A 210 15.26 -0.05 2.34
C ARG A 210 14.21 -0.82 1.52
N VAL A 211 14.37 -0.84 0.20
CA VAL A 211 13.51 -1.57 -0.73
C VAL A 211 14.37 -2.51 -1.56
N GLU A 212 14.00 -3.79 -1.55
CA GLU A 212 14.61 -4.80 -2.42
C GLU A 212 13.93 -4.74 -3.79
N ALA A 213 14.73 -4.68 -4.87
CA ALA A 213 14.24 -4.61 -6.23
C ALA A 213 15.10 -5.42 -7.20
N ILE A 214 14.53 -5.69 -8.38
CA ILE A 214 15.22 -6.35 -9.48
C ILE A 214 16.37 -5.43 -9.92
N GLY A 215 17.61 -5.85 -9.70
CA GLY A 215 18.81 -5.05 -9.96
C GLY A 215 19.51 -4.47 -8.72
N GLY A 216 19.01 -4.75 -7.51
CA GLY A 216 19.67 -4.41 -6.25
C GLY A 216 18.76 -3.65 -5.28
N ALA A 217 19.21 -3.58 -4.02
CA ALA A 217 18.53 -2.82 -2.99
C ALA A 217 18.75 -1.32 -3.19
N TYR A 218 17.75 -0.51 -2.82
CA TYR A 218 17.87 0.94 -2.77
C TYR A 218 17.16 1.50 -1.53
N TRP A 219 17.46 2.76 -1.20
CA TRP A 219 16.80 3.49 -0.13
C TRP A 219 15.69 4.36 -0.69
N ARG A 220 14.47 4.15 -0.18
CA ARG A 220 13.30 4.98 -0.47
C ARG A 220 13.16 6.04 0.62
N ILE A 221 13.13 7.29 0.21
CA ILE A 221 12.93 8.45 1.08
C ILE A 221 11.57 9.04 0.74
N GLY A 222 10.61 8.90 1.65
CA GLY A 222 9.31 9.54 1.52
C GLY A 222 9.34 10.92 2.15
N CYS A 223 8.98 11.94 1.38
CA CYS A 223 8.93 13.33 1.82
C CYS A 223 7.52 13.92 1.65
N GLU A 224 7.17 14.81 2.56
CA GLU A 224 6.06 15.76 2.41
C GLU A 224 6.56 17.04 1.73
N LEU A 225 5.74 17.60 0.83
CA LEU A 225 6.00 18.88 0.19
C LEU A 225 5.70 20.00 1.19
N ALA A 226 6.58 21.00 1.25
CA ALA A 226 6.44 22.12 2.17
C ALA A 226 6.77 23.45 1.48
N GLY A 227 5.91 24.45 1.67
CA GLY A 227 6.15 25.81 1.16
C GLY A 227 6.04 25.93 -0.36
N LEU A 228 5.14 25.18 -0.99
CA LEU A 228 4.75 25.43 -2.38
C LEU A 228 3.99 26.76 -2.45
N ASP A 229 4.33 27.58 -3.43
CA ASP A 229 3.50 28.74 -3.78
C ASP A 229 2.33 28.31 -4.69
N LEU A 230 1.36 29.21 -4.88
CA LEU A 230 0.15 28.92 -5.66
C LEU A 230 0.45 28.57 -7.14
N VAL A 231 1.55 29.08 -7.70
CA VAL A 231 1.94 28.80 -9.09
C VAL A 231 2.50 27.38 -9.16
N ALA A 232 3.42 27.04 -8.26
CA ALA A 232 4.01 25.72 -8.10
C ALA A 232 2.96 24.64 -7.80
N GLU A 233 1.96 24.93 -6.94
CA GLU A 233 0.84 24.03 -6.68
C GLU A 233 0.04 23.72 -7.95
N ARG A 234 -0.28 24.75 -8.75
CA ARG A 234 -1.03 24.59 -10.01
C ARG A 234 -0.23 23.83 -11.06
N GLU A 235 1.08 24.08 -11.14
CA GLU A 235 1.98 23.35 -12.03
C GLU A 235 2.09 21.88 -11.65
N LEU A 236 2.26 21.59 -10.37
CA LEU A 236 2.30 20.23 -9.83
C LEU A 236 0.99 19.49 -10.11
N GLN A 237 -0.16 20.11 -9.83
CA GLN A 237 -1.48 19.52 -10.08
C GLN A 237 -1.64 19.18 -11.56
N ARG A 238 -1.31 20.12 -12.46
CA ARG A 238 -1.41 19.91 -13.91
C ARG A 238 -0.53 18.75 -14.37
N TYR A 239 0.70 18.66 -13.86
CA TYR A 239 1.60 17.56 -14.18
C TYR A 239 1.05 16.20 -13.72
N ILE A 240 0.51 16.15 -12.49
CA ILE A 240 -0.10 14.93 -11.93
C ILE A 240 -1.28 14.49 -12.80
N ASP A 241 -2.18 15.39 -13.15
CA ASP A 241 -3.36 15.09 -13.97
C ASP A 241 -2.97 14.58 -15.36
N GLN A 242 -1.97 15.20 -15.99
CA GLN A 242 -1.47 14.77 -17.30
C GLN A 242 -0.80 13.40 -17.23
N THR A 243 0.03 13.17 -16.21
CA THR A 243 0.70 11.87 -16.00
C THR A 243 -0.32 10.77 -15.74
N GLN A 244 -1.35 11.04 -14.93
CA GLN A 244 -2.43 10.08 -14.67
C GLN A 244 -3.17 9.70 -15.96
N ARG A 245 -3.53 10.70 -16.79
CA ARG A 245 -4.19 10.44 -18.09
C ARG A 245 -3.32 9.58 -19.00
N ARG A 246 -2.02 9.85 -19.07
CA ARG A 246 -1.06 9.06 -19.88
C ARG A 246 -0.90 7.63 -19.37
N SER A 247 -0.87 7.42 -18.06
CA SER A 247 -0.80 6.08 -17.48
C SER A 247 -2.00 5.22 -17.91
N ARG A 248 -3.22 5.78 -17.87
CA ARG A 248 -4.43 5.06 -18.28
C ARG A 248 -4.42 4.63 -19.74
N LEU A 249 -3.83 5.44 -20.63
CA LEU A 249 -3.70 5.13 -22.06
C LEU A 249 -2.66 4.04 -22.35
N LEU A 250 -1.72 3.78 -21.44
CA LEU A 250 -0.66 2.77 -21.60
C LEU A 250 -1.02 1.41 -20.96
N THR A 251 -2.09 1.35 -20.17
CA THR A 251 -2.58 0.13 -19.51
C THR A 251 -3.77 -0.50 -20.27
N LEU A 252 -4.24 0.15 -21.34
CA LEU A 252 -5.22 -0.36 -22.31
C LEU A 252 -4.50 -0.96 -23.52
#